data_AF-A0A955AAK9-F1
#
_entry.id   AF-A0A955AAK9-F1
#
_cell.length_a   1.000
_cell.length_b   1.000
_cell.length_c   1.000
_cell.angle_alpha   90.00
_cell.angle_beta   90.00
_cell.angle_gamma   90.00
#
_symmetry.space_group_name_H-M   'P 1'
#
loop_
_entity.id
_entity.type
_entity.pdbx_description
1 polymer ?
#
loop_
_entity_poly.entity_id
_entity_poly.type
_entity_poly.pdbx_seq_one_letter_code
_entity_poly.pdbx_strand_id
1 'polypeptide(L)'
;MKNSLPFTFRLALLLASLFVLHAAELADAREVPLGFVRRHCSDCHAGDDAEGGFRVDRLGDDLGDAANHKGWSRVLARVQSGEMPPPRETERPAEAEIIAALGALKTAFHES
;
A
#
# COMPACT_ATOMS: atom_id res chain seq x y z
N MET A 1 2.90 35.90 -41.42
CA MET A 1 3.77 35.56 -40.27
C MET A 1 3.39 34.16 -39.82
N LYS A 2 4.18 33.13 -40.15
CA LYS A 2 3.88 31.72 -39.85
C LYS A 2 4.98 31.22 -38.91
N ASN A 3 4.71 31.23 -37.60
CA ASN A 3 5.63 30.72 -36.59
C ASN A 3 5.49 29.20 -36.51
N SER A 4 6.29 28.49 -37.29
CA SER A 4 6.43 27.04 -37.19
C SER A 4 7.42 26.72 -36.08
N LEU A 5 6.97 26.16 -34.95
CA LEU A 5 7.89 25.66 -33.92
C LEU A 5 8.75 24.52 -34.51
N PRO A 6 10.06 24.51 -34.23
CA PRO A 6 10.98 23.52 -34.78
C PRO A 6 10.65 22.11 -34.25
N PHE A 7 10.83 21.10 -35.11
CA PHE A 7 10.55 19.68 -34.83
C PHE A 7 11.20 19.17 -33.54
N THR A 8 12.35 19.72 -33.18
CA THR A 8 13.10 19.44 -31.94
C THR A 8 12.35 19.85 -30.66
N PHE A 9 11.54 20.90 -30.71
CA PHE A 9 10.76 21.38 -29.57
C PHE A 9 9.55 20.47 -29.29
N ARG A 10 8.97 19.88 -30.33
CA ARG A 10 7.89 18.88 -30.19
C ARG A 10 8.39 17.55 -29.65
N LEU A 11 9.61 17.13 -30.00
CA LEU A 11 10.23 15.91 -29.49
C LEU A 11 10.62 16.02 -28.00
N ALA A 12 11.15 17.17 -27.58
CA ALA A 12 11.48 17.42 -26.17
C ALA A 12 10.23 17.46 -25.27
N LEU A 13 9.12 18.01 -25.76
CA LEU A 13 7.84 18.02 -25.06
C LEU A 13 7.23 16.62 -24.90
N LEU A 14 7.40 15.72 -25.87
CA LEU A 14 6.94 14.32 -25.79
C LEU A 14 7.78 13.47 -24.82
N LEU A 15 9.09 13.73 -24.73
CA LEU A 15 9.96 13.03 -23.78
C LEU A 15 9.75 13.50 -22.34
N ALA A 16 9.48 14.79 -22.12
CA ALA A 16 9.14 15.32 -20.81
C ALA A 16 7.80 14.76 -20.27
N SER A 17 6.81 14.55 -21.14
CA SER A 17 5.54 13.93 -20.74
C SER A 17 5.63 12.42 -20.48
N LEU A 18 6.53 11.70 -21.16
CA LEU A 18 6.86 10.28 -20.86
C LEU A 18 7.57 10.11 -19.51
N PHE A 19 8.33 11.10 -19.04
CA PHE A 19 9.04 11.06 -17.75
C PHE A 19 8.11 11.34 -16.56
N VAL A 20 7.12 12.22 -16.72
CA VAL A 20 6.13 12.54 -15.67
C VAL A 20 5.18 11.36 -15.39
N LEU A 21 4.86 10.53 -16.40
CA LEU A 21 4.01 9.35 -16.21
C LEU A 21 4.67 8.27 -15.32
N HIS A 22 5.99 8.10 -15.36
CA HIS A 22 6.69 7.10 -14.55
C HIS A 22 6.78 7.47 -13.05
N ALA A 23 6.82 8.77 -12.73
CA ALA A 23 6.96 9.22 -11.34
C ALA A 23 5.67 9.03 -10.52
N ALA A 24 4.51 9.05 -11.17
CA ALA A 24 3.22 8.90 -10.51
C ALA A 24 2.90 7.45 -10.10
N GLU A 25 3.59 6.45 -10.67
CA GLU A 25 3.46 5.04 -10.27
C GLU A 25 4.19 4.71 -8.96
N LEU A 26 5.07 5.58 -8.49
CA LEU A 26 5.73 5.51 -7.18
C LEU A 26 4.91 6.20 -6.10
N ALA A 27 3.57 6.13 -6.15
CA ALA A 27 2.81 6.24 -4.90
C ALA A 27 3.42 5.18 -3.98
N ASP A 28 4.08 5.64 -2.92
CA ASP A 28 5.01 4.83 -2.14
C ASP A 28 4.35 3.49 -1.80
N ALA A 29 4.97 2.38 -2.23
CA ALA A 29 4.37 1.05 -2.09
C ALA A 29 4.08 0.70 -0.62
N ARG A 30 4.61 1.45 0.36
CA ARG A 30 4.33 1.31 1.79
C ARG A 30 3.14 2.17 2.25
N GLU A 31 2.82 3.27 1.59
CA GLU A 31 1.64 4.10 1.92
C GLU A 31 0.32 3.35 1.73
N VAL A 32 0.21 2.51 0.70
CA VAL A 32 -1.02 1.74 0.43
C VAL A 32 -1.32 0.71 1.54
N PRO A 33 -0.39 -0.18 1.94
CA PRO A 33 -0.59 -1.11 3.05
C PRO A 33 -0.82 -0.42 4.39
N LEU A 34 -0.07 0.65 4.71
CA LEU A 34 -0.23 1.41 5.96
C LEU A 34 -1.61 2.07 6.03
N GLY A 35 -2.03 2.71 4.94
CA GLY A 35 -3.35 3.33 4.84
C GLY A 35 -4.47 2.30 5.01
N PHE A 36 -4.35 1.14 4.36
CA PHE A 36 -5.30 0.03 4.49
C PHE A 36 -5.42 -0.45 5.94
N VAL A 37 -4.30 -0.76 6.59
CA VAL A 37 -4.31 -1.26 7.98
C VAL A 37 -4.86 -0.23 8.95
N ARG A 38 -4.46 1.04 8.82
CA ARG A 38 -4.96 2.09 9.71
C ARG A 38 -6.47 2.27 9.61
N ARG A 39 -7.04 2.16 8.41
CA ARG A 39 -8.48 2.30 8.17
C ARG A 39 -9.28 1.09 8.61
N HIS A 40 -8.80 -0.12 8.32
CA HIS A 40 -9.62 -1.34 8.40
C HIS A 40 -9.28 -2.28 9.55
N CYS A 41 -8.17 -2.05 10.26
CA CYS A 41 -7.73 -2.95 11.33
C CYS A 41 -7.74 -2.30 12.72
N SER A 42 -7.61 -0.98 12.80
CA SER A 42 -7.42 -0.28 14.08
C SER A 42 -8.60 -0.45 15.05
N ASP A 43 -9.83 -0.57 14.53
CA ASP A 43 -11.03 -0.64 15.36
C ASP A 43 -11.04 -1.84 16.31
N CYS A 44 -10.50 -2.98 15.86
CA CYS A 44 -10.41 -4.20 16.67
C CYS A 44 -8.99 -4.48 17.20
N HIS A 45 -7.95 -3.99 16.53
CA HIS A 45 -6.56 -4.37 16.81
C HIS A 45 -5.68 -3.22 17.34
N ALA A 46 -6.26 -2.11 17.79
CA ALA A 46 -5.53 -1.04 18.48
C ALA A 46 -5.91 -0.97 19.96
N GLY A 47 -5.06 -0.29 20.76
CA GLY A 47 -5.34 -0.10 22.18
C GLY A 47 -5.15 -1.36 23.04
N ASP A 48 -5.37 -1.23 24.34
CA ASP A 48 -4.95 -2.26 25.31
C ASP A 48 -5.80 -3.54 25.26
N ASP A 49 -7.00 -3.47 24.71
CA ASP A 49 -7.93 -4.59 24.53
C ASP A 49 -7.92 -5.18 23.11
N ALA A 50 -6.84 -4.95 22.36
CA ALA A 50 -6.73 -5.40 20.97
C ALA A 50 -6.96 -6.91 20.81
N GLU A 51 -7.86 -7.26 19.89
CA GLU A 51 -8.26 -8.64 19.65
C GLU A 51 -7.07 -9.52 19.22
N GLY A 52 -7.08 -10.78 19.66
CA GLY A 52 -6.04 -11.75 19.32
C GLY A 52 -4.63 -11.37 19.79
N GLY A 53 -4.50 -10.38 20.70
CA GLY A 53 -3.23 -9.89 21.21
C GLY A 53 -2.33 -9.29 20.12
N PHE A 54 -2.92 -8.78 19.04
CA PHE A 54 -2.19 -8.15 17.95
C PHE A 54 -2.47 -6.66 17.89
N ARG A 55 -1.40 -5.85 18.02
CA ARG A 55 -1.45 -4.40 18.12
C ARG A 55 -0.99 -3.75 16.83
N VAL A 56 -1.93 -3.39 15.94
CA VAL A 56 -1.59 -2.74 14.66
C VAL A 56 -1.05 -1.33 14.84
N ASP A 57 -1.43 -0.66 15.93
CA ASP A 57 -0.95 0.67 16.30
C ASP A 57 0.51 0.68 16.75
N ARG A 58 1.11 -0.49 16.98
CA ARG A 58 2.54 -0.66 17.32
C ARG A 58 3.36 -1.23 16.16
N LEU A 59 2.74 -1.44 15.00
CA LEU A 59 3.41 -1.98 13.83
C LEU A 59 4.16 -0.86 13.12
N GLY A 60 5.49 -0.91 13.11
CA GLY A 60 6.33 0.05 12.40
C GLY A 60 6.34 -0.20 10.89
N ASP A 61 6.78 0.79 10.13
CA ASP A 61 6.85 0.79 8.67
C ASP A 61 8.17 0.26 8.09
N ASP A 62 9.22 0.21 8.91
CA ASP A 62 10.51 -0.39 8.56
C ASP A 62 10.40 -1.92 8.47
N LEU A 63 10.27 -2.44 7.24
CA LEU A 63 10.22 -3.88 6.96
C LEU A 63 11.59 -4.59 7.11
N GLY A 64 12.69 -3.84 7.23
CA GLY A 64 14.00 -4.38 7.56
C GLY A 64 14.13 -4.78 9.04
N ASP A 65 13.30 -4.20 9.91
CA ASP A 65 13.18 -4.64 11.30
C ASP A 65 12.45 -6.00 11.39
N ALA A 66 13.04 -6.93 12.12
CA ALA A 66 12.53 -8.30 12.22
C ALA A 66 11.14 -8.38 12.89
N ALA A 67 10.84 -7.51 13.85
CA ALA A 67 9.56 -7.51 14.53
C ALA A 67 8.45 -6.96 13.62
N ASN A 68 8.73 -5.87 12.90
CA ASN A 68 7.84 -5.32 11.89
C ASN A 68 7.62 -6.31 10.75
N HIS A 69 8.67 -6.90 10.19
CA HIS A 69 8.57 -7.90 9.13
C HIS A 69 7.63 -9.06 9.54
N LYS A 70 7.80 -9.58 10.76
CA LYS A 70 6.93 -10.63 11.32
C LYS A 70 5.48 -10.15 11.50
N GLY A 71 5.28 -8.92 11.97
CA GLY A 71 3.94 -8.34 12.14
C GLY A 71 3.21 -8.18 10.81
N TRP A 72 3.85 -7.57 9.82
CA TRP A 72 3.31 -7.40 8.47
C TRP A 72 3.08 -8.73 7.75
N SER A 73 3.94 -9.73 7.97
CA SER A 73 3.74 -11.08 7.43
C SER A 73 2.45 -11.72 7.95
N ARG A 74 2.12 -11.49 9.24
CA ARG A 74 0.85 -11.96 9.83
C ARG A 74 -0.35 -11.23 9.22
N VAL A 75 -0.27 -9.92 9.03
CA VAL A 75 -1.32 -9.12 8.37
C VAL A 75 -1.58 -9.69 6.97
N LEU A 76 -0.52 -9.82 6.17
CA LEU A 76 -0.58 -10.34 4.81
C LEU A 76 -1.28 -11.71 4.77
N ALA A 77 -0.85 -12.65 5.61
CA ALA A 77 -1.40 -14.00 5.63
C ALA A 77 -2.88 -14.07 6.04
N ARG A 78 -3.29 -13.29 7.05
CA ARG A 78 -4.68 -13.28 7.54
C ARG A 78 -5.64 -12.61 6.57
N VAL A 79 -5.20 -11.55 5.90
CA VAL A 79 -6.00 -10.88 4.86
C VAL A 79 -6.09 -11.78 3.61
N GLN A 80 -4.99 -12.40 3.18
CA GLN A 80 -4.98 -13.32 2.02
C GLN A 80 -5.85 -14.56 2.21
N SER A 81 -5.91 -15.09 3.42
CA SER A 81 -6.73 -16.26 3.74
C SER A 81 -8.22 -15.92 3.91
N GLY A 82 -8.58 -14.63 3.87
CA GLY A 82 -9.95 -14.18 4.12
C GLY A 82 -10.39 -14.30 5.59
N GLU A 83 -9.46 -14.63 6.50
CA GLU A 83 -9.73 -14.69 7.94
C GLU A 83 -10.03 -13.31 8.53
N MET A 84 -9.49 -12.26 7.92
CA MET A 84 -9.71 -10.88 8.32
C MET A 84 -10.47 -10.07 7.25
N PRO A 85 -11.45 -9.25 7.65
CA PRO A 85 -12.09 -9.25 8.98
C PRO A 85 -12.86 -10.57 9.25
N PRO A 86 -13.15 -10.93 10.51
CA PRO A 86 -13.86 -12.17 10.80
C PRO A 86 -15.31 -12.14 10.28
N PRO A 87 -15.95 -13.29 10.02
CA PRO A 87 -17.27 -13.34 9.38
C PRO A 87 -18.40 -12.64 10.13
N ARG A 88 -18.21 -12.38 11.43
CA ARG A 88 -19.16 -11.66 12.29
C ARG A 88 -19.21 -10.16 12.00
N GLU A 89 -18.15 -9.61 11.40
CA GLU A 89 -18.08 -8.18 11.09
C GLU A 89 -18.79 -7.87 9.78
N THR A 90 -19.67 -6.87 9.82
CA THR A 90 -20.47 -6.45 8.66
C THR A 90 -19.72 -5.54 7.72
N GLU A 91 -18.73 -4.80 8.22
CA GLU A 91 -17.89 -3.93 7.42
C GLU A 91 -16.70 -4.72 6.86
N ARG A 92 -16.59 -4.77 5.54
CA ARG A 92 -15.49 -5.41 4.83
C ARG A 92 -14.93 -4.43 3.79
N PRO A 93 -13.60 -4.34 3.65
CA PRO A 93 -13.01 -3.56 2.57
C PRO A 93 -13.45 -4.10 1.21
N ALA A 94 -13.49 -3.22 0.20
CA ALA A 94 -13.75 -3.66 -1.16
C ALA A 94 -12.63 -4.60 -1.63
N GLU A 95 -12.99 -5.63 -2.41
CA GLU A 95 -12.02 -6.61 -2.93
C GLU A 95 -10.85 -5.94 -3.67
N ALA A 96 -11.14 -4.90 -4.46
CA ALA A 96 -10.10 -4.15 -5.16
C ALA A 96 -9.11 -3.47 -4.21
N GLU A 97 -9.58 -2.98 -3.05
CA GLU A 97 -8.71 -2.37 -2.03
C GLU A 97 -7.83 -3.43 -1.34
N ILE A 98 -8.39 -4.61 -1.07
CA ILE A 98 -7.64 -5.76 -0.53
C ILE A 98 -6.54 -6.17 -1.51
N ILE A 99 -6.87 -6.35 -2.78
CA ILE A 99 -5.91 -6.73 -3.83
C ILE A 99 -4.79 -5.69 -3.92
N ALA A 100 -5.13 -4.40 -3.92
CA ALA A 100 -4.15 -3.32 -3.99
C ALA A 100 -3.21 -3.33 -2.77
N ALA A 101 -3.75 -3.43 -1.56
CA ALA A 101 -2.96 -3.47 -0.32
C ALA A 101 -2.05 -4.70 -0.24
N LEU A 102 -2.55 -5.88 -0.61
CA LEU A 102 -1.77 -7.11 -0.64
C LEU A 102 -0.66 -7.07 -1.70
N GLY A 103 -0.95 -6.51 -2.87
CA GLY A 103 0.03 -6.35 -3.94
C GLY A 103 1.17 -5.42 -3.51
N ALA A 104 0.82 -4.24 -2.99
CA ALA A 104 1.79 -3.27 -2.52
C ALA A 104 2.66 -3.81 -1.36
N LEU A 105 2.07 -4.53 -0.39
CA LEU A 105 2.81 -5.14 0.71
C LEU A 105 3.76 -6.25 0.24
N LYS A 106 3.35 -7.08 -0.73
CA LYS A 106 4.24 -8.09 -1.32
C LYS A 106 5.45 -7.42 -2.00
N THR A 107 5.22 -6.38 -2.80
CA THR A 107 6.30 -5.64 -3.44
C THR A 107 7.26 -5.07 -2.39
N ALA A 108 6.73 -4.44 -1.34
CA ALA A 108 7.55 -3.87 -0.27
C ALA A 108 8.42 -4.91 0.45
N PHE A 109 7.95 -6.16 0.62
CA PHE A 109 8.76 -7.26 1.16
C PHE A 109 9.87 -7.74 0.22
N HIS A 110 9.69 -7.63 -1.10
CA HIS A 110 10.73 -8.01 -2.06
C HIS A 110 11.85 -6.97 -2.16
N GLU A 111 11.57 -5.73 -1.77
CA GLU A 111 12.48 -4.59 -1.84
C GLU A 111 13.20 -4.26 -0.52
N SER A 112 12.75 -4.86 0.59
CA SER A 112 13.35 -4.74 1.94
C SER A 112 14.40 -5.82 2.20
#